data_AF-A0A3C0GMX2-F1
#
_entry.id   AF-A0A3C0GMX2-F1
#
_cell.length_a   1.000
_cell.length_b   1.000
_cell.length_c   1.000
_cell.angle_alpha   90.00
_cell.angle_beta   90.00
_cell.angle_gamma   90.00
#
_symmetry.space_group_name_H-M   'P 1'
#
loop_
_entity.id
_entity.type
_entity.pdbx_description
1 polymer ?
#
loop_
_entity_poly.entity_id
_entity_poly.type
_entity_poly.pdbx_seq_one_letter_code
_entity_poly.pdbx_strand_id
1 'polypeptide(L)'
;LLSIEGELDDIAGLGQTEAAQALCSGIPAEHREHFIVEGAGHYGIFSGRRWRETVYPKVRDFFAAHAYTATAKPKKAAKIASNVTPLRRKAG
;
A
#
# COMPACT_ATOMS: atom_id res chain seq x y z
N LEU A 1 -4.26 -4.67 8.00
CA LEU A 1 -3.55 -3.37 8.00
C LEU A 1 -2.07 -3.68 7.98
N LEU A 2 -1.35 -3.20 6.97
CA LEU A 2 0.09 -3.39 6.85
C LEU A 2 0.78 -2.03 6.94
N SER A 3 1.72 -1.86 7.88
CA SER A 3 2.69 -0.76 7.82
C SER A 3 4.05 -1.28 7.35
N ILE A 4 4.74 -0.47 6.55
CA ILE A 4 6.07 -0.78 6.03
C ILE A 4 6.99 0.41 6.33
N GLU A 5 8.15 0.14 6.90
CA GLU A 5 9.15 1.15 7.24
C GLU A 5 10.54 0.77 6.71
N GLY A 6 11.36 1.78 6.43
CA GLY A 6 12.78 1.57 6.15
C GLY A 6 13.61 1.72 7.43
N GLU A 7 14.54 0.80 7.68
CA GLU A 7 15.42 0.84 8.86
C GLU A 7 16.25 2.12 8.94
N LEU A 8 16.64 2.68 7.79
CA LEU A 8 17.49 3.86 7.67
C LEU A 8 16.69 5.08 7.16
N ASP A 9 15.36 5.10 7.35
CA ASP A 9 14.52 6.25 6.99
C ASP A 9 14.78 7.43 7.95
N ASP A 10 15.19 8.56 7.40
CA ASP A 10 15.51 9.80 8.10
C ASP A 10 14.36 10.83 8.06
N ILE A 11 13.26 10.52 7.37
CA ILE A 11 12.06 11.35 7.24
C ILE A 11 10.94 10.81 8.15
N ALA A 12 10.66 9.53 8.04
CA ALA A 12 9.67 8.80 8.85
C ALA A 12 10.39 7.65 9.55
N GLY A 13 11.11 7.98 10.62
CA GLY A 13 11.95 7.02 11.35
C GLY A 13 11.16 5.84 11.94
N LEU A 14 11.90 4.79 12.31
CA LEU A 14 11.35 3.54 12.85
C LEU A 14 10.31 3.78 13.96
N GLY A 15 9.18 3.09 13.85
CA GLY A 15 8.04 3.14 14.76
C GLY A 15 7.02 4.23 14.47
N GLN A 16 7.33 5.25 13.63
CA GLN A 16 6.36 6.33 13.37
C GLN A 16 5.17 5.86 12.54
N THR A 17 5.39 5.03 11.52
CA THR A 17 4.33 4.47 10.69
C THR A 17 3.59 3.35 11.42
N GLU A 18 4.29 2.55 12.24
CA GLU A 18 3.68 1.57 13.14
C GLU A 18 2.71 2.22 14.15
N ALA A 19 3.10 3.34 14.77
CA ALA A 19 2.27 4.03 15.76
C ALA A 19 0.89 4.42 15.22
N ALA A 20 0.76 4.70 13.91
CA ALA A 20 -0.52 4.99 13.29
C ALA A 20 -1.52 3.82 13.38
N GLN A 21 -1.03 2.58 13.50
CA GLN A 21 -1.90 1.41 13.66
C GLN A 21 -2.73 1.49 14.95
N ALA A 22 -2.21 2.10 16.01
CA ALA A 22 -2.94 2.27 17.28
C ALA A 22 -4.21 3.12 17.10
N LEU A 23 -4.22 4.03 16.12
CA LEU A 23 -5.38 4.87 15.78
C LEU A 23 -6.46 4.10 15.00
N CYS A 24 -6.11 2.97 14.36
CA CYS A 24 -7.01 2.16 13.55
C CYS A 24 -7.81 1.14 14.39
N SER A 25 -8.57 1.61 15.39
CA SER A 25 -9.30 0.75 16.33
C SER A 25 -10.32 -0.20 15.70
N GLY A 26 -10.83 0.12 14.50
CA GLY A 26 -11.76 -0.73 13.75
C GLY A 26 -11.14 -1.97 13.10
N ILE A 27 -9.83 -2.18 13.20
CA ILE A 27 -9.12 -3.34 12.63
C ILE A 27 -8.56 -4.17 13.80
N PRO A 28 -8.97 -5.44 13.97
CA PRO A 28 -8.44 -6.34 15.00
C PRO A 28 -6.91 -6.44 14.96
N ALA A 29 -6.26 -6.63 16.12
CA ALA A 29 -4.80 -6.64 16.23
C ALA A 29 -4.17 -7.79 15.42
N GLU A 30 -4.83 -8.94 15.36
CA GLU A 30 -4.42 -10.11 14.56
C GLU A 30 -4.45 -9.87 13.04
N HIS A 31 -5.12 -8.80 12.59
CA HIS A 31 -5.14 -8.38 11.18
C HIS A 31 -4.17 -7.24 10.91
N ARG A 32 -3.27 -6.94 11.85
CA ARG A 32 -2.25 -5.92 11.71
C ARG A 32 -0.89 -6.57 11.53
N GLU A 33 -0.12 -6.04 10.60
CA GLU A 33 1.22 -6.47 10.28
C GLU A 33 2.13 -5.25 10.21
N HIS A 34 3.33 -5.36 10.75
CA HIS A 34 4.38 -4.35 10.63
C HIS A 34 5.61 -4.99 10.00
N PHE A 35 6.16 -4.34 8.98
CA PHE A 35 7.29 -4.88 8.22
C PHE A 35 8.39 -3.84 8.09
N ILE A 36 9.58 -4.17 8.60
CA ILE A 36 10.78 -3.33 8.51
C ILE A 36 11.65 -3.84 7.36
N VAL A 37 12.05 -2.92 6.49
CA VAL A 37 12.94 -3.19 5.36
C VAL A 37 14.36 -2.80 5.75
N GLU A 38 15.14 -3.79 6.17
CA GLU A 38 16.54 -3.61 6.57
C GLU A 38 17.34 -2.84 5.52
N GLY A 39 18.14 -1.88 5.96
CA GLY A 39 18.99 -1.03 5.15
C GLY A 39 18.29 -0.19 4.07
N ALA A 40 16.96 -0.05 4.11
CA ALA A 40 16.23 0.88 3.24
C ALA A 40 16.14 2.25 3.92
N GLY A 41 16.51 3.31 3.19
CA GLY A 41 16.09 4.67 3.53
C GLY A 41 14.70 4.98 2.97
N HIS A 42 14.25 6.23 3.13
CA HIS A 42 12.89 6.66 2.81
C HIS A 42 12.41 6.25 1.41
N TYR A 43 13.20 6.54 0.36
CA TYR A 43 12.81 6.20 -1.01
C TYR A 43 13.11 4.74 -1.40
N GLY A 44 13.89 4.03 -0.59
CA GLY A 44 14.27 2.63 -0.80
C GLY A 44 13.10 1.65 -0.64
N ILE A 45 12.08 2.05 0.13
CA ILE A 45 10.84 1.27 0.27
C ILE A 45 9.83 1.53 -0.86
N PHE A 46 10.10 2.44 -1.80
CA PHE A 46 9.23 2.74 -2.94
C PHE A 46 9.88 2.48 -4.30
N SER A 47 11.20 2.28 -4.35
CA SER A 47 11.94 2.15 -5.60
C SER A 47 13.19 1.27 -5.48
N GLY A 48 13.85 1.00 -6.62
CA GLY A 48 15.13 0.29 -6.63
C GLY A 48 15.04 -1.21 -6.32
N ARG A 49 16.17 -1.78 -5.86
CA ARG A 49 16.31 -3.22 -5.61
C ARG A 49 15.41 -3.70 -4.47
N ARG A 50 15.44 -3.00 -3.33
CA ARG A 50 14.65 -3.36 -2.13
C ARG A 50 13.15 -3.33 -2.42
N TRP A 51 12.67 -2.37 -3.22
CA TRP A 51 11.28 -2.42 -3.70
C TRP A 51 10.97 -3.71 -4.45
N ARG A 52 11.73 -4.02 -5.51
CA ARG A 52 11.42 -5.17 -6.39
C ARG A 52 11.54 -6.52 -5.69
N GLU A 53 12.53 -6.65 -4.82
CA GLU A 53 12.91 -7.93 -4.22
C GLU A 53 12.30 -8.15 -2.83
N THR A 54 11.90 -7.08 -2.13
CA THR A 54 11.44 -7.17 -0.73
C THR A 54 10.04 -6.60 -0.55
N VAL A 55 9.83 -5.32 -0.88
CA VAL A 55 8.57 -4.62 -0.56
C VAL A 55 7.42 -5.08 -1.46
N TYR A 56 7.64 -5.10 -2.77
CA TYR A 56 6.59 -5.44 -3.73
C TYR A 56 6.04 -6.86 -3.51
N PRO A 57 6.86 -7.91 -3.32
CA PRO A 57 6.36 -9.24 -2.96
C PRO A 57 5.49 -9.20 -1.69
N LYS A 58 5.94 -8.51 -0.62
CA LYS A 58 5.17 -8.38 0.63
C LYS A 58 3.80 -7.72 0.41
N VAL A 59 3.76 -6.63 -0.36
CA VAL A 59 2.51 -5.92 -0.68
C VAL A 59 1.58 -6.78 -1.55
N ARG A 60 2.13 -7.44 -2.58
CA ARG A 60 1.38 -8.36 -3.46
C ARG A 60 0.73 -9.47 -2.65
N ASP A 61 1.51 -10.11 -1.77
CA ASP A 61 1.05 -11.26 -0.99
C ASP A 61 0.02 -10.83 0.07
N PHE A 62 0.22 -9.67 0.70
CA PHE A 62 -0.78 -9.06 1.58
C PHE A 62 -2.11 -8.83 0.83
N PHE A 63 -2.07 -8.25 -0.37
CA PHE A 63 -3.29 -8.08 -1.17
C PHE A 63 -3.91 -9.40 -1.59
N ALA A 64 -3.12 -10.42 -1.95
CA ALA A 64 -3.65 -11.73 -2.30
C ALA A 64 -4.36 -12.40 -1.10
N ALA A 65 -3.77 -12.31 0.10
CA ALA A 65 -4.34 -12.87 1.33
C ALA A 65 -5.64 -12.16 1.77
N HIS A 66 -5.77 -10.86 1.46
CA HIS A 66 -6.94 -10.04 1.81
C HIS A 66 -7.85 -9.73 0.62
N ALA A 67 -7.58 -10.31 -0.56
CA ALA A 67 -8.42 -10.13 -1.73
C ALA A 67 -9.80 -10.69 -1.40
N TYR A 68 -10.81 -9.83 -1.48
CA TYR A 68 -12.19 -10.24 -1.34
C TYR A 68 -12.50 -11.30 -2.38
N THR A 69 -12.64 -12.57 -1.98
CA THR A 69 -13.26 -13.56 -2.85
C THR A 69 -14.69 -13.10 -3.08
N ALA A 70 -14.96 -12.58 -4.28
CA ALA A 70 -16.26 -12.08 -4.66
C ALA A 70 -17.30 -13.21 -4.67
N THR A 71 -17.82 -13.56 -3.51
CA THR A 71 -19.08 -14.29 -3.35
C THR A 71 -20.23 -13.33 -3.05
N ALA A 72 -19.98 -12.04 -2.78
CA ALA A 72 -21.04 -11.03 -2.76
C ALA A 72 -21.32 -10.49 -4.16
N LYS A 73 -22.60 -10.59 -4.55
CA LYS A 73 -23.15 -9.97 -5.76
C LYS A 73 -22.79 -8.47 -5.82
N PRO A 74 -22.31 -7.95 -6.96
CA PRO A 74 -22.00 -6.53 -7.07
C PRO A 74 -23.27 -5.69 -6.90
N LYS A 75 -23.25 -4.74 -5.97
CA LYS A 75 -24.22 -3.63 -5.98
C LYS A 75 -23.94 -2.80 -7.25
N LYS A 76 -24.99 -2.50 -8.02
CA LYS A 76 -24.91 -1.73 -9.27
C LYS A 76 -24.18 -0.42 -9.00
N ALA A 77 -22.96 -0.27 -9.52
CA ALA A 77 -22.19 0.96 -9.34
C ALA A 77 -22.92 2.13 -10.02
N ALA A 78 -23.15 3.22 -9.28
CA ALA A 78 -23.61 4.46 -9.87
C ALA A 78 -22.52 5.00 -10.82
N LYS A 79 -22.94 5.52 -11.98
CA LYS A 79 -22.01 6.15 -12.94
C LYS A 79 -21.37 7.37 -12.29
N ILE A 80 -20.08 7.28 -11.95
CA ILE A 80 -19.28 8.45 -11.57
C ILE A 80 -18.86 9.14 -12.87
N ALA A 81 -19.25 10.40 -13.03
CA ALA A 81 -18.79 11.22 -14.15
C ALA A 81 -17.26 11.40 -14.00
N SER A 82 -16.51 11.02 -15.03
CA SER A 82 -15.07 11.20 -15.09
C SER A 82 -14.73 12.66 -15.36
N ASN A 83 -13.89 13.27 -14.52
CA ASN A 83 -13.32 14.60 -14.73
C ASN A 83 -12.00 14.56 -15.53
N VAL A 84 -11.68 13.44 -16.18
CA VAL A 84 -10.44 13.31 -16.95
C VAL A 84 -10.59 13.98 -18.31
N THR A 85 -9.88 15.09 -18.50
CA THR A 85 -9.71 15.73 -19.81
C THR A 85 -8.95 14.80 -20.75
N PRO A 86 -9.55 14.33 -21.87
CA PRO A 86 -8.86 13.43 -22.78
C PRO A 86 -7.70 14.16 -23.47
N LEU A 87 -6.54 13.51 -23.48
CA LEU A 87 -5.36 14.00 -24.22
C LEU A 87 -5.70 14.06 -25.71
N ARG A 88 -5.71 15.27 -26.25
CA ARG A 88 -5.96 15.54 -27.68
C ARG A 88 -4.82 14.90 -28.48
N ARG A 89 -5.12 13.85 -29.25
CA ARG A 89 -4.15 13.29 -30.20
C ARG A 89 -3.88 14.36 -31.25
N LYS A 90 -2.61 14.75 -31.41
CA LYS A 90 -2.18 15.55 -32.57
C LYS A 90 -2.44 14.72 -33.82
N ALA A 91 -3.25 15.26 -34.74
CA ALA A 91 -3.33 14.72 -36.09
C ALA A 91 -1.96 14.88 -36.75
N GLY A 92 -1.47 13.79 -37.34
CA GLY A 92 -0.30 13.81 -38.22
C GLY A 92 -0.62 14.48 -39.54
#